data_AF-A0A969EPJ0-F1
#
_entry.id   AF-A0A969EPJ0-F1
#
_cell.length_a   1.000
_cell.length_b   1.000
_cell.length_c   1.000
_cell.angle_alpha   90.00
_cell.angle_beta   90.00
_cell.angle_gamma   90.00
#
_symmetry.space_group_name_H-M   'P 1'
#
loop_
_entity.id
_entity.type
_entity.pdbx_description
1 polymer ?
#
loop_
_entity_poly.entity_id
_entity_poly.type
_entity_poly.pdbx_seq_one_letter_code
_entity_poly.pdbx_strand_id
1 'polypeptide(L)'
;MCAGAQLTASAQEIVRTAMQASLEVQLPLDLQDAQWNQLIWGFGRWDSKTRTKSFETTPAIIATEAGPELQELEFSLTPSWAREYPLQASTYNARCNRPKQSRNKAQPVSQTAPVFEYVYEYPAYRSAWSCGRFCLVPLSAGIESSYAGTFDQQRFSFALANGGLMFLLGLWDEWIDRSSGEIHRGFALLTSYPQTAMREYGHHREVVAVDHTIWAKLLNGQRKTAADYQLIIHNRLNPNYQANHYASLKTRSGQPTDDDFLYPQEDLALMGPEGKAWIDQRRAACTR
;
A
#
# COMPACT_ATOMS: atom_id res chain seq x y z
N MET A 1 8.03 2.35 2.17
CA MET A 1 6.84 2.84 1.46
C MET A 1 5.75 3.16 2.46
N CYS A 2 5.17 4.35 2.33
CA CYS A 2 4.23 5.03 3.19
C CYS A 2 4.59 4.82 4.67
N ALA A 3 5.64 5.52 5.10
CA ALA A 3 6.01 5.55 6.51
C ALA A 3 5.01 6.35 7.36
N GLY A 4 4.25 7.24 6.71
CA GLY A 4 3.09 7.89 7.27
C GLY A 4 2.21 8.44 6.16
N ALA A 5 0.95 8.66 6.47
CA ALA A 5 -0.08 9.17 5.60
C ALA A 5 -0.93 10.18 6.36
N GLN A 6 -1.53 11.10 5.62
CA GLN A 6 -2.41 12.15 6.12
C GLN A 6 -3.74 12.09 5.39
N LEU A 7 -4.82 12.20 6.15
CA LEU A 7 -6.16 12.40 5.63
C LEU A 7 -6.76 13.67 6.25
N THR A 8 -7.31 14.51 5.38
CA THR A 8 -7.98 15.78 5.71
C THR A 8 -9.30 15.87 4.96
N ALA A 9 -10.12 14.83 5.04
CA ALA A 9 -11.40 14.74 4.36
C ALA A 9 -12.47 14.19 5.31
N SER A 10 -13.71 14.61 5.08
CA SER A 10 -14.92 14.05 5.69
C SER A 10 -15.37 12.78 4.96
N ALA A 11 -16.23 12.00 5.62
CA ALA A 11 -16.85 10.82 5.01
C ALA A 11 -17.66 11.19 3.77
N GLN A 12 -18.38 12.32 3.80
CA GLN A 12 -19.13 12.80 2.65
C GLN A 12 -18.22 13.20 1.48
N GLU A 13 -17.04 13.78 1.74
CA GLU A 13 -16.07 14.09 0.69
C GLU A 13 -15.53 12.83 0.03
N ILE A 14 -15.13 11.83 0.83
CA ILE A 14 -14.64 10.54 0.33
C ILE A 14 -15.68 9.88 -0.59
N VAL A 15 -16.92 9.75 -0.10
CA VAL A 15 -18.02 9.13 -0.84
C VAL A 15 -18.36 9.92 -2.10
N ARG A 16 -18.43 11.26 -2.02
CA ARG A 16 -18.71 12.11 -3.17
C ARG A 16 -17.64 11.99 -4.25
N THR A 17 -16.36 11.97 -3.88
CA THR A 17 -15.27 11.78 -4.85
C THR A 17 -15.34 10.41 -5.51
N ALA A 18 -15.68 9.35 -4.76
CA ALA A 18 -15.89 8.03 -5.33
C ALA A 18 -17.09 7.98 -6.30
N MET A 19 -18.21 8.61 -5.95
CA MET A 19 -19.38 8.71 -6.81
C MET A 19 -19.12 9.51 -8.10
N GLN A 20 -18.35 10.60 -8.01
CA GLN A 20 -17.89 11.34 -9.20
C GLN A 20 -17.04 10.47 -10.13
N ALA A 21 -16.37 9.46 -9.58
CA ALA A 21 -15.61 8.45 -10.30
C ALA A 21 -16.47 7.23 -10.71
N SER A 22 -17.81 7.37 -10.68
CA SER A 22 -18.78 6.33 -11.04
C SER A 22 -18.75 5.07 -10.18
N LEU A 23 -18.29 5.18 -8.92
CA LEU A 23 -18.42 4.12 -7.92
C LEU A 23 -19.53 4.49 -6.93
N GLU A 24 -20.63 3.75 -6.96
CA GLU A 24 -21.69 3.91 -5.95
C GLU A 24 -21.21 3.35 -4.61
N VAL A 25 -21.09 4.24 -3.63
CA VAL A 25 -20.57 3.92 -2.29
C VAL A 25 -21.63 4.23 -1.24
N GLN A 26 -21.87 3.26 -0.37
CA GLN A 26 -22.74 3.42 0.79
C GLN A 26 -22.00 4.15 1.91
N LEU A 27 -22.69 5.10 2.53
CA LEU A 27 -22.22 5.82 3.72
C LEU A 27 -23.04 5.38 4.93
N PRO A 28 -22.46 4.59 5.85
CA PRO A 28 -23.12 4.18 7.08
C PRO A 28 -23.57 5.37 7.93
N LEU A 29 -24.70 5.23 8.64
CA LEU A 29 -25.30 6.29 9.47
C LEU A 29 -24.35 6.80 10.56
N ASP A 30 -23.60 5.90 11.17
CA ASP A 30 -22.60 6.18 12.21
C ASP A 30 -21.37 6.93 11.69
N LEU A 31 -21.09 6.86 10.39
CA LEU A 31 -20.01 7.60 9.74
C LEU A 31 -20.47 8.89 9.05
N GLN A 32 -21.76 9.22 9.07
CA GLN A 32 -22.26 10.40 8.35
C GLN A 32 -21.58 11.69 8.82
N ASP A 33 -21.37 11.88 10.11
CA ASP A 33 -20.73 13.10 10.62
C ASP A 33 -19.21 12.96 10.80
N ALA A 34 -18.61 11.85 10.34
CA ALA A 34 -17.20 11.58 10.55
C ALA A 34 -16.31 12.56 9.74
N GLN A 35 -15.37 13.16 10.45
CA GLN A 35 -14.35 14.05 9.88
C GLN A 35 -12.96 13.68 10.37
N TRP A 36 -12.10 13.28 9.43
CA TRP A 36 -10.71 12.98 9.71
C TRP A 36 -9.88 14.25 9.47
N ASN A 37 -9.85 15.11 10.49
CA ASN A 37 -9.09 16.35 10.47
C ASN A 37 -7.63 16.08 10.85
N GLN A 38 -6.76 15.95 9.85
CA GLN A 38 -5.34 15.64 10.02
C GLN A 38 -5.09 14.27 10.67
N LEU A 39 -5.89 13.26 10.32
CA LEU A 39 -5.59 11.89 10.72
C LEU A 39 -4.21 11.53 10.16
N ILE A 40 -3.27 11.23 11.06
CA ILE A 40 -1.95 10.70 10.69
C ILE A 40 -1.94 9.23 11.02
N TRP A 41 -1.87 8.40 10.00
CA TRP A 41 -1.73 6.95 10.14
C TRP A 41 -0.39 6.50 9.56
N GLY A 42 0.20 5.45 10.12
CA GLY A 42 1.55 5.03 9.78
C GLY A 42 1.94 3.74 10.47
N PHE A 43 3.23 3.51 10.64
CA PHE A 43 3.69 2.31 11.34
C PHE A 43 3.13 2.26 12.76
N GLY A 44 2.41 1.17 13.08
CA GLY A 44 1.72 0.99 14.35
C GLY A 44 2.58 1.29 15.59
N ARG A 45 1.92 1.71 16.67
CA ARG A 45 2.57 2.18 17.90
C ARG A 45 2.91 0.99 18.79
N TRP A 46 4.16 0.91 19.26
CA TRP A 46 4.56 -0.09 20.25
C TRP A 46 4.35 0.45 21.65
N ASP A 47 3.54 -0.25 22.46
CA ASP A 47 3.43 -0.01 23.89
C ASP A 47 4.38 -0.94 24.65
N SER A 48 5.40 -0.35 25.28
CA SER A 48 6.39 -1.11 26.04
C SER A 48 5.85 -1.75 27.32
N LYS A 49 4.76 -1.21 27.89
CA LYS A 49 4.17 -1.74 29.13
C LYS A 49 3.36 -3.00 28.86
N THR A 50 2.50 -2.94 27.86
CA THR A 50 1.66 -4.08 27.47
C THR A 50 2.39 -5.03 26.51
N ARG A 51 3.53 -4.60 25.94
CA ARG A 51 4.26 -5.31 24.88
C ARG A 51 3.38 -5.62 23.67
N THR A 52 2.46 -4.70 23.38
CA THR A 52 1.53 -4.81 22.25
C THR A 52 1.85 -3.76 21.20
N LYS A 53 1.45 -4.05 19.97
CA LYS A 53 1.46 -3.11 18.87
C LYS A 53 0.01 -2.73 18.58
N SER A 54 -0.29 -1.45 18.41
CA SER A 54 -1.61 -0.98 17.98
C SER A 54 -1.52 -0.27 16.65
N PHE A 55 -2.62 -0.26 15.91
CA PHE A 55 -2.70 0.38 14.59
C PHE A 55 -3.81 1.43 14.60
N GLU A 56 -3.57 2.50 13.85
CA GLU A 56 -4.58 3.53 13.65
C GLU A 56 -5.64 2.98 12.69
N THR A 57 -6.89 3.33 12.97
CA THR A 57 -8.01 3.06 12.08
C THR A 57 -8.12 4.20 11.08
N THR A 58 -8.39 3.87 9.81
CA THR A 58 -8.59 4.84 8.73
C THR A 58 -9.76 4.39 7.86
N PRO A 59 -10.51 5.33 7.25
CA PRO A 59 -11.56 4.98 6.31
C PRO A 59 -10.98 4.22 5.12
N ALA A 60 -11.74 3.28 4.60
CA ALA A 60 -11.51 2.62 3.32
C ALA A 60 -12.85 2.19 2.71
N ILE A 61 -12.95 2.22 1.39
CA ILE A 61 -14.11 1.68 0.69
C ILE A 61 -13.85 0.21 0.39
N ILE A 62 -14.74 -0.66 0.85
CA ILE A 62 -14.67 -2.11 0.64
C ILE A 62 -15.96 -2.65 0.02
N ALA A 63 -15.90 -3.80 -0.64
CA ALA A 63 -17.09 -4.49 -1.11
C ALA A 63 -17.82 -5.19 0.05
N THR A 64 -19.13 -4.98 0.14
CA THR A 64 -20.04 -5.74 1.01
C THR A 64 -21.11 -6.45 0.17
N GLU A 65 -22.00 -7.22 0.79
CA GLU A 65 -23.15 -7.83 0.11
C GLU A 65 -24.10 -6.78 -0.50
N ALA A 66 -24.19 -5.60 0.12
CA ALA A 66 -25.04 -4.50 -0.35
C ALA A 66 -24.36 -3.64 -1.43
N GLY A 67 -23.07 -3.86 -1.71
CA GLY A 67 -22.25 -3.06 -2.61
C GLY A 67 -21.04 -2.43 -1.90
N PRO A 68 -20.27 -1.57 -2.60
CA PRO A 68 -19.17 -0.83 -1.99
C PRO A 68 -19.67 0.05 -0.83
N GLU A 69 -18.98 0.02 0.31
CA GLU A 69 -19.33 0.76 1.52
C GLU A 69 -18.07 1.38 2.13
N LEU A 70 -18.21 2.60 2.68
CA LEU A 70 -17.16 3.21 3.49
C LEU A 70 -17.13 2.56 4.87
N GLN A 71 -16.01 1.98 5.24
CA GLN A 71 -15.78 1.41 6.57
C GLN A 71 -14.47 1.92 7.16
N GLU A 72 -14.34 1.78 8.48
CA GLU A 72 -13.12 2.05 9.21
C GLU A 72 -12.30 0.75 9.40
N LEU A 73 -11.06 0.75 8.93
CA LEU A 73 -10.16 -0.42 8.97
C LEU A 73 -8.81 -0.06 9.60
N GLU A 74 -8.19 -1.03 10.28
CA GLU A 74 -6.89 -0.88 10.92
C GLU A 74 -5.75 -0.95 9.90
N PHE A 75 -4.78 -0.03 9.97
CA PHE A 75 -3.61 -0.05 9.09
C PHE A 75 -2.54 -1.05 9.52
N SER A 76 -2.88 -2.34 9.40
CA SER A 76 -1.99 -3.49 9.17
C SER A 76 -2.84 -4.75 9.05
N LEU A 77 -2.81 -5.40 7.89
CA LEU A 77 -3.61 -6.60 7.64
C LEU A 77 -3.18 -7.74 8.57
N THR A 78 -4.11 -8.25 9.40
CA THR A 78 -3.94 -9.52 10.09
C THR A 78 -4.69 -10.60 9.30
N PRO A 79 -4.00 -11.59 8.70
CA PRO A 79 -4.66 -12.61 7.90
C PRO A 79 -5.59 -13.45 8.77
N SER A 80 -6.74 -13.87 8.23
CA SER A 80 -7.76 -14.63 8.97
C SER A 80 -7.25 -15.95 9.61
N TRP A 81 -6.15 -16.52 9.12
CA TRP A 81 -5.52 -17.72 9.66
C TRP A 81 -4.50 -17.46 10.78
N ALA A 82 -4.15 -16.20 11.06
CA ALA A 82 -3.17 -15.84 12.08
C ALA A 82 -3.61 -16.32 13.47
N ARG A 83 -2.65 -16.76 14.28
CA ARG A 83 -2.90 -17.25 15.65
C ARG A 83 -2.84 -16.15 16.71
N GLU A 84 -2.26 -15.02 16.34
CA GLU A 84 -2.04 -13.87 17.21
C GLU A 84 -2.63 -12.63 16.53
N TYR A 85 -3.08 -11.69 17.35
CA TYR A 85 -3.50 -10.38 16.92
C TYR A 85 -2.81 -9.29 17.77
N PRO A 86 -2.33 -8.20 17.13
CA PRO A 86 -2.10 -8.14 15.69
C PRO A 86 -0.93 -9.04 15.29
N LEU A 87 -0.88 -9.43 14.02
CA LEU A 87 0.27 -10.18 13.49
C LEU A 87 1.56 -9.35 13.67
N GLN A 88 2.58 -9.92 14.32
CA GLN A 88 3.83 -9.20 14.59
C GLN A 88 4.63 -8.88 13.32
N ALA A 89 4.46 -9.69 12.27
CA ALA A 89 5.06 -9.44 10.98
C ALA A 89 4.51 -8.14 10.37
N SER A 90 5.39 -7.32 9.80
CA SER A 90 5.02 -6.10 9.08
C SER A 90 4.19 -6.42 7.82
N THR A 91 2.87 -6.37 7.93
CA THR A 91 1.93 -6.65 6.83
C THR A 91 1.21 -5.42 6.29
N TYR A 92 1.54 -4.22 6.76
CA TYR A 92 0.96 -2.94 6.32
C TYR A 92 1.13 -2.63 4.82
N ASN A 93 2.19 -3.15 4.17
CA ASN A 93 2.40 -2.99 2.72
C ASN A 93 2.53 -4.34 2.03
N ALA A 94 1.66 -4.58 1.06
CA ALA A 94 1.67 -5.74 0.19
C ALA A 94 2.45 -5.42 -1.09
N ARG A 95 3.70 -5.89 -1.19
CA ARG A 95 4.49 -5.79 -2.43
C ARG A 95 3.80 -6.61 -3.53
N CYS A 96 3.44 -5.95 -4.64
CA CYS A 96 2.85 -6.58 -5.83
C CYS A 96 3.67 -7.77 -6.33
N ASN A 97 4.98 -7.67 -6.26
CA ASN A 97 5.95 -8.72 -6.49
C ASN A 97 7.18 -8.49 -5.62
N ARG A 98 7.96 -9.56 -5.42
CA ARG A 98 9.25 -9.52 -4.73
C ARG A 98 10.09 -10.76 -5.08
N PRO A 99 11.42 -10.69 -4.89
CA PRO A 99 12.26 -11.88 -4.95
C PRO A 99 11.79 -12.93 -3.93
N LYS A 100 11.60 -14.16 -4.41
CA LYS A 100 11.20 -15.30 -3.62
C LYS A 100 12.37 -15.74 -2.76
N GLN A 101 12.13 -15.82 -1.46
CA GLN A 101 13.11 -16.32 -0.50
C GLN A 101 12.89 -17.80 -0.22
N SER A 102 13.95 -18.50 0.14
CA SER A 102 13.86 -19.86 0.68
C SER A 102 13.00 -19.89 1.96
N ARG A 103 12.53 -21.08 2.36
CA ARG A 103 11.65 -21.25 3.53
C ARG A 103 12.23 -20.67 4.83
N ASN A 104 13.56 -20.68 4.98
CA ASN A 104 14.25 -20.14 6.15
C ASN A 104 14.58 -18.65 6.03
N LYS A 105 14.15 -17.98 4.94
CA LYS A 105 14.38 -16.56 4.62
C LYS A 105 15.84 -16.11 4.62
N ALA A 106 16.79 -17.04 4.69
CA ALA A 106 18.21 -16.74 4.80
C ALA A 106 18.89 -16.52 3.44
N GLN A 107 18.30 -17.05 2.35
CA GLN A 107 18.89 -17.02 1.01
C GLN A 107 17.81 -16.96 -0.09
N PRO A 108 18.13 -16.38 -1.26
CA PRO A 108 17.27 -16.44 -2.44
C PRO A 108 17.07 -17.89 -2.91
N VAL A 109 15.95 -18.15 -3.57
CA VAL A 109 15.62 -19.50 -4.09
C VAL A 109 16.58 -19.95 -5.21
N SER A 110 17.16 -19.00 -5.95
CA SER A 110 18.11 -19.25 -7.03
C SER A 110 19.32 -18.32 -6.88
N GLN A 111 20.51 -18.86 -7.19
CA GLN A 111 21.78 -18.11 -7.17
C GLN A 111 22.14 -17.49 -8.53
N THR A 112 21.44 -17.89 -9.62
CA THR A 112 21.76 -17.43 -10.99
C THR A 112 20.88 -16.27 -11.45
N ALA A 113 19.62 -16.25 -11.04
CA ALA A 113 18.67 -15.19 -11.35
C ALA A 113 17.56 -15.13 -10.29
N PRO A 114 17.02 -13.95 -9.95
CA PRO A 114 15.89 -13.85 -9.04
C PRO A 114 14.67 -14.58 -9.57
N VAL A 115 14.08 -15.44 -8.74
CA VAL A 115 12.73 -15.99 -8.96
C VAL A 115 11.77 -15.08 -8.21
N PHE A 116 10.72 -14.59 -8.85
CA PHE A 116 9.74 -13.72 -8.21
C PHE A 116 8.56 -14.52 -7.64
N GLU A 117 7.99 -14.00 -6.56
CA GLU A 117 6.65 -14.34 -6.10
C GLU A 117 5.78 -13.08 -6.15
N TYR A 118 4.50 -13.27 -6.44
CA TYR A 118 3.53 -12.19 -6.56
C TYR A 118 2.64 -12.09 -5.32
N VAL A 119 2.01 -10.93 -5.14
CA VAL A 119 1.14 -10.65 -3.99
C VAL A 119 0.06 -11.71 -3.78
N TYR A 120 -0.49 -12.27 -4.87
CA TYR A 120 -1.52 -13.31 -4.83
C TYR A 120 -1.00 -14.70 -4.44
N GLU A 121 0.31 -14.89 -4.34
CA GLU A 121 0.95 -16.13 -3.88
C GLU A 121 1.39 -16.03 -2.42
N TYR A 122 1.67 -14.81 -1.94
CA TYR A 122 2.24 -14.60 -0.62
C TYR A 122 1.26 -14.99 0.50
N PRO A 123 1.65 -15.82 1.49
CA PRO A 123 0.71 -16.38 2.47
C PRO A 123 -0.14 -15.36 3.24
N ALA A 124 0.41 -14.17 3.52
CA ALA A 124 -0.32 -13.11 4.22
C ALA A 124 -1.43 -12.47 3.37
N TYR A 125 -1.33 -12.49 2.04
CA TYR A 125 -2.21 -11.74 1.15
C TYR A 125 -3.01 -12.60 0.17
N ARG A 126 -2.55 -13.84 -0.10
CA ARG A 126 -3.17 -14.74 -1.08
C ARG A 126 -4.67 -14.97 -0.83
N SER A 127 -5.08 -15.07 0.43
CA SER A 127 -6.48 -15.29 0.81
C SER A 127 -7.31 -14.06 0.45
N ALA A 128 -6.92 -12.89 0.99
CA ALA A 128 -7.54 -11.60 0.69
C ALA A 128 -7.65 -11.35 -0.82
N TRP A 129 -6.57 -11.58 -1.57
CA TRP A 129 -6.57 -11.49 -3.02
C TRP A 129 -7.60 -12.43 -3.66
N SER A 130 -7.50 -13.74 -3.38
CA SER A 130 -8.33 -14.75 -4.02
C SER A 130 -9.82 -14.59 -3.72
N CYS A 131 -10.16 -14.00 -2.58
CA CYS A 131 -11.53 -13.69 -2.15
C CYS A 131 -12.02 -12.31 -2.63
N GLY A 132 -11.21 -11.55 -3.37
CA GLY A 132 -11.61 -10.23 -3.85
C GLY A 132 -11.75 -9.17 -2.76
N ARG A 133 -11.01 -9.31 -1.65
CA ARG A 133 -10.99 -8.35 -0.54
C ARG A 133 -10.07 -7.17 -0.85
N PHE A 134 -10.42 -6.41 -1.88
CA PHE A 134 -9.76 -5.15 -2.22
C PHE A 134 -10.39 -4.00 -1.45
N CYS A 135 -9.60 -2.97 -1.18
CA CYS A 135 -10.07 -1.72 -0.58
C CYS A 135 -9.50 -0.50 -1.31
N LEU A 136 -10.25 0.61 -1.31
CA LEU A 136 -9.75 1.92 -1.72
C LEU A 136 -9.57 2.80 -0.50
N VAL A 137 -8.32 3.18 -0.21
CA VAL A 137 -7.94 3.97 0.96
C VAL A 137 -7.73 5.42 0.54
N PRO A 138 -8.57 6.37 1.00
CA PRO A 138 -8.42 7.77 0.71
C PRO A 138 -7.13 8.33 1.33
N LEU A 139 -6.44 9.19 0.60
CA LEU A 139 -5.18 9.80 1.01
C LEU A 139 -5.11 11.25 0.54
N SER A 140 -4.88 12.18 1.48
CA SER A 140 -4.62 13.59 1.16
C SER A 140 -3.13 13.81 0.86
N ALA A 141 -2.24 13.24 1.68
CA ALA A 141 -0.79 13.29 1.45
C ALA A 141 -0.08 12.06 2.03
N GLY A 142 0.94 11.55 1.34
CA GLY A 142 1.84 10.52 1.84
C GLY A 142 3.16 11.12 2.33
N ILE A 143 3.84 10.43 3.25
CA ILE A 143 5.16 10.80 3.77
C ILE A 143 6.13 9.63 3.57
N GLU A 144 7.25 9.91 2.94
CA GLU A 144 8.30 8.93 2.64
C GLU A 144 9.67 9.44 3.08
N SER A 145 10.60 8.50 3.26
CA SER A 145 12.01 8.77 3.49
C SER A 145 12.79 8.46 2.21
N SER A 146 13.64 9.37 1.76
CA SER A 146 14.49 9.15 0.60
C SER A 146 15.98 9.18 0.97
N TYR A 147 16.76 8.43 0.20
CA TYR A 147 18.23 8.31 0.29
C TYR A 147 18.84 8.47 -1.11
N ALA A 148 18.17 9.26 -1.94
CA ALA A 148 18.48 9.51 -3.33
C ALA A 148 17.71 10.72 -3.88
N GLY A 149 18.06 11.13 -5.10
CA GLY A 149 17.23 12.05 -5.89
C GLY A 149 17.03 13.41 -5.21
N THR A 150 15.91 14.06 -5.52
CA THR A 150 15.58 15.40 -5.03
C THR A 150 15.57 15.52 -3.50
N PHE A 151 15.18 14.45 -2.81
CA PHE A 151 15.03 14.44 -1.35
C PHE A 151 16.09 13.55 -0.67
N ASP A 152 17.32 13.49 -1.20
CA ASP A 152 18.39 12.70 -0.59
C ASP A 152 18.57 13.03 0.91
N GLN A 153 18.54 11.98 1.74
CA GLN A 153 18.64 12.03 3.21
C GLN A 153 17.54 12.85 3.89
N GLN A 154 16.37 12.96 3.26
CA GLN A 154 15.23 13.71 3.77
C GLN A 154 13.98 12.85 3.79
N ARG A 155 13.07 13.20 4.69
CA ARG A 155 11.66 12.85 4.58
C ARG A 155 10.98 13.91 3.73
N PHE A 156 10.12 13.49 2.83
CA PHE A 156 9.31 14.36 2.01
C PHE A 156 7.83 13.97 2.13
N SER A 157 6.95 14.95 2.00
CA SER A 157 5.53 14.71 1.79
C SER A 157 5.21 14.82 0.31
N PHE A 158 4.24 14.05 -0.17
CA PHE A 158 3.72 14.14 -1.53
C PHE A 158 2.19 14.14 -1.51
N ALA A 159 1.59 14.94 -2.37
CA ALA A 159 0.14 15.02 -2.58
C ALA A 159 -0.14 15.23 -4.07
N LEU A 160 -1.39 15.08 -4.52
CA LEU A 160 -1.74 15.48 -5.88
C LEU A 160 -1.53 16.99 -6.04
N ALA A 161 -0.92 17.40 -7.15
CA ALA A 161 -0.65 18.81 -7.42
C ALA A 161 -1.93 19.66 -7.53
N ASN A 162 -3.08 19.04 -7.81
CA ASN A 162 -4.38 19.71 -7.84
C ASN A 162 -5.06 19.82 -6.45
N GLY A 163 -4.43 19.33 -5.38
CA GLY A 163 -4.98 19.32 -4.02
C GLY A 163 -6.13 18.33 -3.79
N GLY A 164 -6.43 17.47 -4.77
CA GLY A 164 -7.50 16.47 -4.68
C GLY A 164 -7.15 15.27 -3.81
N LEU A 165 -8.17 14.46 -3.51
CA LEU A 165 -8.03 13.22 -2.77
C LEU A 165 -7.55 12.08 -3.69
N MET A 166 -6.56 11.30 -3.23
CA MET A 166 -6.15 10.06 -3.89
C MET A 166 -6.88 8.87 -3.28
N PHE A 167 -7.05 7.81 -4.08
CA PHE A 167 -7.48 6.51 -3.58
C PHE A 167 -6.39 5.49 -3.86
N LEU A 168 -5.80 4.96 -2.79
CA LEU A 168 -4.80 3.91 -2.85
C LEU A 168 -5.47 2.54 -2.83
N LEU A 169 -5.03 1.64 -3.69
CA LEU A 169 -5.48 0.27 -3.72
C LEU A 169 -4.80 -0.53 -2.61
N GLY A 170 -5.60 -1.23 -1.83
CA GLY A 170 -5.14 -2.16 -0.81
C GLY A 170 -5.85 -3.50 -0.86
N LEU A 171 -5.41 -4.40 0.01
CA LEU A 171 -6.08 -5.64 0.35
C LEU A 171 -6.51 -5.55 1.81
N TRP A 172 -7.65 -6.13 2.14
CA TRP A 172 -8.11 -6.24 3.52
C TRP A 172 -8.42 -7.70 3.89
N ASP A 173 -8.38 -7.99 5.18
CA ASP A 173 -8.80 -9.27 5.73
C ASP A 173 -9.52 -9.06 7.06
N GLU A 174 -10.28 -10.07 7.47
CA GLU A 174 -11.00 -10.11 8.73
C GLU A 174 -10.39 -11.19 9.62
N TRP A 175 -9.94 -10.79 10.80
CA TRP A 175 -9.46 -11.70 11.84
C TRP A 175 -10.45 -11.72 13.00
N ILE A 176 -10.80 -12.92 13.48
CA ILE A 176 -11.78 -13.10 14.54
C ILE A 176 -11.06 -13.68 15.76
N ASP A 177 -11.14 -12.99 16.89
CA ASP A 177 -10.70 -13.53 18.17
C ASP A 177 -11.62 -14.70 18.55
N ARG A 178 -11.07 -15.90 18.56
CA ARG A 178 -11.84 -17.13 18.85
C ARG A 178 -12.30 -17.22 20.30
N SER A 179 -11.72 -16.44 21.20
CA SER A 179 -12.04 -16.44 22.63
C SER A 179 -13.17 -15.47 22.96
N SER A 180 -13.18 -14.27 22.35
CA SER A 180 -14.17 -13.22 22.61
C SER A 180 -15.25 -13.10 21.52
N GLY A 181 -14.96 -13.55 20.29
CA GLY A 181 -15.77 -13.29 19.11
C GLY A 181 -15.55 -11.92 18.48
N GLU A 182 -14.60 -11.12 18.99
CA GLU A 182 -14.28 -9.80 18.46
C GLU A 182 -13.73 -9.88 17.04
N ILE A 183 -14.13 -8.93 16.20
CA ILE A 183 -13.79 -8.88 14.78
C ILE A 183 -12.85 -7.71 14.54
N HIS A 184 -11.67 -8.00 14.00
CA HIS A 184 -10.68 -7.02 13.59
C HIS A 184 -10.54 -7.01 12.07
N ARG A 185 -10.83 -5.86 11.45
CA ARG A 185 -10.66 -5.66 10.01
C ARG A 185 -9.42 -4.81 9.78
N GLY A 186 -8.42 -5.41 9.13
CA GLY A 186 -7.15 -4.76 8.85
C GLY A 186 -6.83 -4.76 7.36
N PHE A 187 -6.12 -3.74 6.89
CA PHE A 187 -5.72 -3.63 5.49
C PHE A 187 -4.21 -3.44 5.30
N ALA A 188 -3.77 -3.73 4.08
CA ALA A 188 -2.43 -3.54 3.58
C ALA A 188 -2.47 -2.77 2.26
N LEU A 189 -1.65 -1.73 2.11
CA LEU A 189 -1.55 -1.01 0.86
C LEU A 189 -0.80 -1.84 -0.17
N LEU A 190 -1.30 -1.90 -1.41
CA LEU A 190 -0.52 -2.44 -2.50
C LEU A 190 0.62 -1.47 -2.84
N THR A 191 1.77 -2.06 -3.12
CA THR A 191 3.00 -1.32 -3.41
C THR A 191 3.69 -1.94 -4.62
N SER A 192 4.22 -1.12 -5.52
CA SER A 192 4.92 -1.59 -6.72
C SER A 192 6.15 -0.73 -7.05
N TYR A 193 6.76 -0.94 -8.22
CA TYR A 193 7.83 -0.09 -8.72
C TYR A 193 7.38 1.39 -8.80
N PRO A 194 8.30 2.34 -8.59
CA PRO A 194 7.98 3.76 -8.61
C PRO A 194 7.72 4.27 -10.03
N GLN A 195 6.71 5.11 -10.19
CA GLN A 195 6.48 5.91 -11.39
C GLN A 195 7.47 7.09 -11.45
N THR A 196 7.41 7.87 -12.53
CA THR A 196 8.42 8.87 -12.87
C THR A 196 8.70 9.86 -11.72
N ALA A 197 7.68 10.53 -11.20
CA ALA A 197 7.86 11.50 -10.11
C ALA A 197 8.48 10.86 -8.86
N MET A 198 8.00 9.68 -8.45
CA MET A 198 8.50 8.99 -7.26
C MET A 198 9.96 8.53 -7.41
N ARG A 199 10.39 8.15 -8.63
CA ARG A 199 11.80 7.87 -8.96
C ARG A 199 12.68 9.11 -8.82
N GLU A 200 12.22 10.25 -9.33
CA GLU A 200 12.95 11.52 -9.24
C GLU A 200 13.11 11.98 -7.79
N TYR A 201 12.07 11.79 -6.97
CA TYR A 201 12.12 12.04 -5.53
C TYR A 201 13.06 11.08 -4.79
N GLY A 202 13.47 10.00 -5.44
CA GLY A 202 14.48 9.06 -4.96
C GLY A 202 13.92 7.88 -4.19
N HIS A 203 12.61 7.67 -4.20
CA HIS A 203 12.00 6.54 -3.52
C HIS A 203 11.85 5.34 -4.47
N HIS A 204 12.21 4.16 -3.98
CA HIS A 204 12.36 2.96 -4.80
C HIS A 204 11.09 2.15 -4.95
N ARG A 205 9.96 2.59 -4.41
CA ARG A 205 8.65 1.96 -4.56
C ARG A 205 7.58 3.05 -4.61
N GLU A 206 6.41 2.77 -5.16
CA GLU A 206 5.21 3.62 -5.01
C GLU A 206 3.94 2.85 -4.61
N VAL A 207 3.12 3.47 -3.75
CA VAL A 207 1.78 2.96 -3.41
C VAL A 207 0.94 2.89 -4.68
N VAL A 208 0.11 1.86 -4.80
CA VAL A 208 -0.63 1.64 -6.04
C VAL A 208 -1.92 2.46 -6.01
N ALA A 209 -2.04 3.44 -6.91
CA ALA A 209 -3.32 4.00 -7.34
C ALA A 209 -3.64 3.49 -8.75
N VAL A 210 -4.91 3.20 -9.02
CA VAL A 210 -5.37 2.70 -10.32
C VAL A 210 -6.48 3.58 -10.88
N ASP A 211 -6.61 3.57 -12.20
CA ASP A 211 -7.69 4.25 -12.91
C ASP A 211 -9.07 3.84 -12.36
N HIS A 212 -9.95 4.83 -12.20
CA HIS A 212 -11.27 4.62 -11.59
C HIS A 212 -12.17 3.70 -12.41
N THR A 213 -11.93 3.57 -13.71
CA THR A 213 -12.68 2.67 -14.60
C THR A 213 -12.62 1.20 -14.17
N ILE A 214 -11.62 0.80 -13.37
CA ILE A 214 -11.51 -0.58 -12.87
C ILE A 214 -11.94 -0.75 -11.40
N TRP A 215 -12.31 0.32 -10.69
CA TRP A 215 -12.66 0.25 -9.26
C TRP A 215 -13.83 -0.68 -8.99
N ALA A 216 -14.93 -0.54 -9.74
CA ALA A 216 -16.10 -1.41 -9.60
C ALA A 216 -15.77 -2.88 -9.86
N LYS A 217 -14.87 -3.19 -10.81
CA LYS A 217 -14.41 -4.55 -11.05
C LYS A 217 -13.57 -5.11 -9.89
N LEU A 218 -12.82 -4.27 -9.19
CA LEU A 218 -12.03 -4.69 -8.03
C LEU A 218 -12.91 -4.85 -6.78
N LEU A 219 -13.91 -3.98 -6.60
CA LEU A 219 -14.81 -3.90 -5.44
C LEU A 219 -16.17 -4.59 -5.68
N ASN A 220 -16.18 -5.77 -6.29
CA ASN A 220 -17.42 -6.52 -6.57
C ASN A 220 -17.59 -7.81 -5.76
N GLY A 221 -16.73 -8.04 -4.75
CA GLY A 221 -16.78 -9.25 -3.91
C GLY A 221 -16.48 -10.57 -4.64
N GLN A 222 -16.12 -10.53 -5.93
CA GLN A 222 -15.82 -11.73 -6.70
C GLN A 222 -14.36 -12.16 -6.55
N ARG A 223 -14.12 -13.47 -6.67
CA ARG A 223 -12.78 -14.05 -6.65
C ARG A 223 -11.87 -13.39 -7.69
N LYS A 224 -10.61 -13.17 -7.32
CA LYS A 224 -9.57 -12.63 -8.22
C LYS A 224 -8.51 -13.67 -8.52
N THR A 225 -7.87 -13.47 -9.66
CA THR A 225 -6.88 -14.37 -10.27
C THR A 225 -5.59 -13.62 -10.57
N ALA A 226 -4.63 -14.30 -11.19
CA ALA A 226 -3.44 -13.66 -11.74
C ALA A 226 -3.75 -12.69 -12.90
N ALA A 227 -4.88 -12.84 -13.60
CA ALA A 227 -5.29 -11.90 -14.64
C ALA A 227 -5.66 -10.51 -14.06
N ASP A 228 -6.23 -10.49 -12.85
CA ASP A 228 -6.53 -9.24 -12.15
C ASP A 228 -5.26 -8.51 -11.70
N TYR A 229 -4.16 -9.24 -11.48
CA TYR A 229 -2.85 -8.61 -11.23
C TYR A 229 -2.41 -7.83 -12.46
N GLN A 230 -2.49 -8.44 -13.64
CA GLN A 230 -2.13 -7.76 -14.89
C GLN A 230 -3.05 -6.56 -15.14
N LEU A 231 -4.36 -6.69 -14.88
CA LEU A 231 -5.29 -5.56 -14.95
C LEU A 231 -4.83 -4.40 -14.05
N ILE A 232 -4.50 -4.67 -12.79
CA ILE A 232 -4.05 -3.65 -11.83
C ILE A 232 -2.77 -2.99 -12.32
N ILE A 233 -1.75 -3.76 -12.72
CA ILE A 233 -0.45 -3.22 -13.15
C ILE A 233 -0.59 -2.32 -14.40
N HIS A 234 -1.40 -2.72 -15.39
CA HIS A 234 -1.60 -1.95 -16.62
C HIS A 234 -2.46 -0.70 -16.44
N ASN A 235 -3.30 -0.65 -15.39
CA ASN A 235 -4.15 0.51 -15.08
C ASN A 235 -3.60 1.35 -13.93
N ARG A 236 -2.33 1.17 -13.56
CA ARG A 236 -1.68 2.02 -12.57
C ARG A 236 -1.61 3.45 -13.08
N LEU A 237 -2.00 4.38 -12.22
CA LEU A 237 -1.83 5.80 -12.51
C LEU A 237 -0.34 6.19 -12.40
N ASN A 238 0.02 7.28 -13.06
CA ASN A 238 1.25 8.03 -12.85
C ASN A 238 0.84 9.44 -12.40
N PRO A 239 0.47 9.61 -11.11
CA PRO A 239 -0.15 10.84 -10.67
C PRO A 239 0.83 12.01 -10.72
N ASN A 240 0.30 13.19 -11.08
CA ASN A 240 1.09 14.42 -10.99
C ASN A 240 1.20 14.83 -9.52
N TYR A 241 2.32 14.50 -8.90
CA TYR A 241 2.61 14.85 -7.52
C TYR A 241 3.22 16.23 -7.37
N GLN A 242 2.84 16.90 -6.30
CA GLN A 242 3.65 17.95 -5.69
C GLN A 242 4.27 17.38 -4.42
N ALA A 243 5.59 17.50 -4.30
CA ALA A 243 6.34 17.05 -3.13
C ALA A 243 7.08 18.19 -2.46
N ASN A 244 7.17 18.13 -1.14
CA ASN A 244 7.84 19.14 -0.31
C ASN A 244 8.72 18.46 0.74
N HIS A 245 9.79 19.15 1.16
CA HIS A 245 10.56 18.73 2.32
C HIS A 245 9.63 18.64 3.54
N TYR A 246 9.73 17.52 4.27
CA TYR A 246 8.94 17.28 5.48
C TYR A 246 9.81 17.34 6.73
N ALA A 247 10.92 16.60 6.75
CA ALA A 247 11.88 16.61 7.86
C ALA A 247 13.23 16.02 7.44
N SER A 248 14.32 16.43 8.08
CA SER A 248 15.63 15.79 7.87
C SER A 248 15.71 14.41 8.52
N LEU A 249 16.39 13.44 7.89
CA LEU A 249 16.69 12.16 8.52
C LEU A 249 17.83 12.32 9.52
N LYS A 250 17.63 11.80 10.74
CA LYS A 250 18.66 11.86 11.81
C LYS A 250 19.77 10.82 11.63
N THR A 251 19.47 9.74 10.89
CA THR A 251 20.37 8.60 10.64
C THR A 251 20.16 8.08 9.23
N ARG A 252 21.17 7.39 8.68
CA ARG A 252 21.06 6.63 7.42
C ARG A 252 20.50 5.21 7.60
N SER A 253 19.96 4.89 8.78
CA SER A 253 19.32 3.59 9.02
C SER A 253 18.08 3.44 8.14
N GLY A 254 17.93 2.29 7.47
CA GLY A 254 16.80 2.00 6.57
C GLY A 254 17.06 2.29 5.09
N GLN A 255 18.32 2.48 4.69
CA GLN A 255 18.69 2.57 3.28
C GLN A 255 18.28 1.30 2.52
N PRO A 256 17.73 1.43 1.30
CA PRO A 256 17.42 0.29 0.45
C PRO A 256 18.68 -0.51 0.11
N THR A 257 18.52 -1.82 0.00
CA THR A 257 19.57 -2.74 -0.44
C THR A 257 19.45 -3.02 -1.94
N ASP A 258 20.44 -3.71 -2.53
CA ASP A 258 20.36 -4.11 -3.94
C ASP A 258 19.08 -4.92 -4.26
N ASP A 259 18.68 -5.79 -3.31
CA ASP A 259 17.47 -6.62 -3.42
C ASP A 259 16.18 -5.79 -3.53
N ASP A 260 16.17 -4.57 -2.99
CA ASP A 260 15.00 -3.68 -3.04
C ASP A 260 14.74 -3.11 -4.43
N PHE A 261 15.73 -3.18 -5.33
CA PHE A 261 15.65 -2.74 -6.71
C PHE A 261 15.51 -3.91 -7.71
N LEU A 262 15.19 -5.11 -7.23
CA LEU A 262 14.88 -6.26 -8.09
C LEU A 262 13.40 -6.25 -8.50
N TYR A 263 13.18 -6.28 -9.81
CA TYR A 263 11.86 -6.26 -10.45
C TYR A 263 11.74 -7.34 -11.53
N PRO A 264 10.54 -7.91 -11.74
CA PRO A 264 10.26 -8.76 -12.89
C PRO A 264 10.53 -8.04 -14.22
N GLN A 265 10.85 -8.80 -15.28
CA GLN A 265 11.19 -8.20 -16.59
C GLN A 265 10.01 -7.45 -17.21
N GLU A 266 8.79 -7.92 -16.97
CA GLU A 266 7.56 -7.25 -17.40
C GLU A 266 7.37 -5.88 -16.75
N ASP A 267 7.72 -5.74 -15.46
CA ASP A 267 7.69 -4.46 -14.75
C ASP A 267 8.76 -3.52 -15.30
N LEU A 268 9.98 -4.03 -15.53
CA LEU A 268 11.07 -3.25 -16.13
C LEU A 268 10.72 -2.75 -17.53
N ALA A 269 10.01 -3.55 -18.33
CA ALA A 269 9.53 -3.15 -19.65
C ALA A 269 8.53 -1.99 -19.56
N LEU A 270 7.62 -2.01 -18.59
CA LEU A 270 6.66 -0.93 -18.34
C LEU A 270 7.32 0.35 -17.83
N MET A 271 8.43 0.23 -17.09
CA MET A 271 9.22 1.38 -16.63
C MET A 271 10.00 2.07 -17.76
N GLY A 272 10.20 1.38 -18.89
CA GLY A 272 10.94 1.88 -20.04
C GLY A 272 12.46 2.04 -19.78
N PRO A 273 13.21 2.51 -20.80
CA PRO A 273 14.66 2.60 -20.74
C PRO A 273 15.18 3.50 -19.61
N GLU A 274 14.53 4.62 -19.36
CA GLU A 274 14.91 5.57 -18.30
C GLU A 274 14.72 4.97 -16.90
N GLY A 275 13.59 4.29 -16.68
CA GLY A 275 13.34 3.62 -15.40
C GLY A 275 14.33 2.47 -15.15
N LYS A 276 14.68 1.70 -16.20
CA LYS A 276 15.71 0.68 -16.11
C LYS A 276 17.10 1.26 -15.80
N ALA A 277 17.49 2.34 -16.49
CA ALA A 277 18.75 3.03 -16.23
C ALA A 277 18.83 3.57 -14.79
N TRP A 278 17.71 4.12 -14.29
CA TRP A 278 17.59 4.56 -12.91
C TRP A 278 17.79 3.40 -11.92
N ILE A 279 17.16 2.25 -12.15
CA ILE A 279 17.37 1.03 -11.34
C ILE A 279 18.83 0.62 -11.35
N ASP A 280 19.44 0.49 -12.54
CA ASP A 280 20.83 0.04 -12.69
C ASP A 280 21.80 0.99 -11.94
N GLN A 281 21.55 2.31 -12.00
CA GLN A 281 22.30 3.31 -11.22
C GLN A 281 22.13 3.13 -9.71
N ARG A 282 20.89 2.90 -9.24
CA ARG A 282 20.60 2.73 -7.81
C ARG A 282 21.23 1.45 -7.24
N ARG A 283 21.16 0.35 -7.97
CA ARG A 283 21.81 -0.92 -7.62
C ARG A 283 23.31 -0.76 -7.42
N ALA A 284 23.99 -0.11 -8.37
CA ALA A 284 25.43 0.15 -8.31
C ALA A 284 25.85 1.10 -7.16
N ALA A 285 24.90 1.84 -6.58
CA ALA A 285 25.12 2.70 -5.42
C ALA A 285 24.89 1.96 -4.09
N CYS A 286 24.08 0.89 -4.06
CA CYS A 286 23.83 0.07 -2.87
C CYS A 286 24.97 -0.91 -2.57
N THR A 287 25.74 -1.31 -3.58
CA THR A 287 26.86 -2.26 -3.45
C THR A 287 28.18 -1.62 -2.99
N ARG A 288 28.16 -0.38 -2.48
CA ARG A 288 29.32 0.35 -1.98
C ARG A 288 29.18 0.70 -0.51
#